data_AF-A0A8H5C783-F1
#
_entry.id   AF-A0A8H5C783-F1
#
_cell.length_a   1.000
_cell.length_b   1.000
_cell.length_c   1.000
_cell.angle_alpha   90.00
_cell.angle_beta   90.00
_cell.angle_gamma   90.00
#
_symmetry.space_group_name_H-M   'P 1'
#
loop_
_entity.id
_entity.type
_entity.pdbx_description
1 polymer ?
#
loop_
_entity_poly.entity_id
_entity_poly.type
_entity_poly.pdbx_seq_one_letter_code
_entity_poly.pdbx_strand_id
1 'polypeptide(L)'
;MTVASLRQRKQGTYLRWIKGHDGHRGNEAADELAGVGAEKEAGDALFDGSQTLTCTGAKLMKITQALAYQAIRERKLRKERKKNGPRRRTVQNLEKVKAQIEETFNVAPKDERIWKSIRHKDLARKARNFLWMVTHDAYMAGSHWQRQNFSSELQERATCKHDGQLEDMEHILTSCESPGQTVIWELAKNLWKKKSEKEWYPPGLGAIIGAATGEVTNNETGKRIPGDTRLWRILITESAYLIWALRCERVIAKDNTPFSEEEIENRWWKMIDERFKLDARMTSKKYEHKAMPRKLVENTWKGLLHDEENLPEDWINLAGVLVGIEQDSIRKTGCRERRGRLALMTDSFRGNWATPVR
;
A
#
# COMPACT_ATOMS: atom_id res chain seq x y z
N MET A 1 -12.86 36.01 -1.12
CA MET A 1 -12.09 37.18 -0.62
C MET A 1 -10.66 36.73 -0.34
N THR A 2 -9.65 37.33 -1.00
CA THR A 2 -8.24 36.96 -0.76
C THR A 2 -7.62 37.87 0.30
N VAL A 3 -6.57 37.39 0.98
CA VAL A 3 -5.81 38.20 1.96
C VAL A 3 -5.23 39.47 1.29
N ALA A 4 -4.88 39.40 0.01
CA ALA A 4 -4.42 40.55 -0.77
C ALA A 4 -5.50 41.63 -0.89
N SER A 5 -6.74 41.25 -1.22
CA SER A 5 -7.86 42.21 -1.31
C SER A 5 -8.17 42.90 0.02
N LEU A 6 -8.02 42.19 1.14
CA LEU A 6 -8.19 42.78 2.47
C LEU A 6 -7.08 43.80 2.79
N ARG A 7 -5.83 43.47 2.47
CA ARG A 7 -4.66 44.35 2.69
C ARG A 7 -4.64 45.58 1.80
N GLN A 8 -5.29 45.55 0.65
CA GLN A 8 -5.40 46.69 -0.26
C GLN A 8 -6.36 47.77 0.25
N ARG A 9 -7.25 47.45 1.19
CA ARG A 9 -8.21 48.41 1.74
C ARG A 9 -7.48 49.43 2.61
N LYS A 10 -7.75 50.72 2.35
CA LYS A 10 -7.18 51.84 3.13
C LYS A 10 -7.83 52.00 4.51
N GLN A 11 -9.00 51.41 4.71
CA GLN A 11 -9.79 51.50 5.95
C GLN A 11 -9.81 50.17 6.69
N GLY A 12 -9.97 50.23 8.02
CA GLY A 12 -10.12 49.05 8.87
C GLY A 12 -11.30 48.17 8.41
N THR A 13 -11.05 46.87 8.25
CA THR A 13 -12.11 45.89 7.97
C THR A 13 -12.38 45.08 9.23
N TYR A 14 -13.63 45.11 9.68
CA TYR A 14 -14.10 44.35 10.84
C TYR A 14 -15.00 43.22 10.36
N LEU A 15 -14.74 42.00 10.84
CA LEU A 15 -15.56 40.83 10.54
C LEU A 15 -16.40 40.52 11.76
N ARG A 16 -17.72 40.42 11.56
CA ARG A 16 -18.67 39.99 12.58
C ARG A 16 -19.21 38.63 12.16
N TRP A 17 -19.13 37.66 13.07
CA TRP A 17 -19.80 36.38 12.89
C TRP A 17 -21.30 36.56 13.17
N ILE A 18 -22.12 36.03 12.27
CA ILE A 18 -23.58 36.00 12.38
C ILE A 18 -23.99 34.53 12.23
N LYS A 19 -24.95 34.09 13.03
CA LYS A 19 -25.46 32.72 12.98
C LYS A 19 -26.29 32.53 11.71
N GLY A 20 -26.05 31.43 11.00
CA GLY A 20 -26.83 31.06 9.81
C GLY A 20 -28.24 30.62 10.18
N HIS A 21 -29.19 30.80 9.24
CA HIS A 21 -30.59 30.42 9.39
C HIS A 21 -31.31 31.04 10.60
N ASP A 22 -30.87 32.24 11.00
CA ASP A 22 -31.44 33.00 12.12
C ASP A 22 -32.35 34.14 11.65
N GLY A 23 -32.74 34.13 10.36
CA GLY A 23 -33.63 35.12 9.75
C GLY A 23 -32.95 36.46 9.44
N HIS A 24 -31.62 36.56 9.57
CA HIS A 24 -30.89 37.77 9.23
C HIS A 24 -30.89 37.97 7.70
N ARG A 25 -31.66 38.95 7.22
CA ARG A 25 -31.89 39.21 5.78
C ARG A 25 -30.62 39.19 4.92
N GLY A 26 -29.53 39.80 5.41
CA GLY A 26 -28.27 39.83 4.66
C GLY A 26 -27.50 38.50 4.63
N ASN A 27 -27.72 37.63 5.62
CA ASN A 27 -27.13 36.28 5.63
C ASN A 27 -27.91 35.35 4.71
N GLU A 28 -29.24 35.36 4.82
CA GLU A 28 -30.12 34.54 3.96
C GLU A 28 -29.92 34.87 2.47
N ALA A 29 -29.80 36.16 2.12
CA ALA A 29 -29.50 36.56 0.74
C ALA A 29 -28.10 36.13 0.28
N ALA A 30 -27.12 36.08 1.19
CA ALA A 30 -25.78 35.59 0.87
C ALA A 30 -25.77 34.06 0.67
N ASP A 31 -26.56 33.33 1.46
CA ASP A 31 -26.74 31.88 1.34
C ASP A 31 -27.44 31.52 0.02
N GLU A 32 -28.48 32.27 -0.37
CA GLU A 32 -29.15 32.13 -1.67
C GLU A 32 -28.17 32.36 -2.84
N LEU A 33 -27.39 33.45 -2.79
CA LEU A 33 -26.37 33.75 -3.81
C LEU A 33 -25.25 32.69 -3.83
N ALA A 34 -24.89 32.12 -2.69
CA ALA A 34 -23.92 31.04 -2.61
C ALA A 34 -24.47 29.75 -3.23
N GLY A 35 -25.76 29.45 -3.04
CA GLY A 35 -26.46 28.35 -3.71
C GLY A 35 -26.45 28.49 -5.22
N VAL A 36 -26.85 29.66 -5.73
CA VAL A 36 -26.78 29.98 -7.17
C VAL A 36 -25.35 29.84 -7.71
N GLY A 37 -24.35 30.28 -6.94
CA GLY A 37 -22.95 30.14 -7.31
C GLY A 37 -22.45 28.70 -7.36
N ALA A 38 -22.98 27.81 -6.50
CA ALA A 38 -22.60 26.40 -6.46
C ALA A 38 -23.11 25.60 -7.66
N GLU A 39 -24.20 26.05 -8.28
CA GLU A 39 -24.82 25.41 -9.45
C GLU A 39 -24.20 25.86 -10.80
N LYS A 40 -23.33 26.89 -10.79
CA LYS A 40 -22.66 27.34 -12.02
C LYS A 40 -21.64 26.32 -12.51
N GLU A 41 -21.64 26.02 -13.81
CA GLU A 41 -20.63 25.16 -14.45
C GLU A 41 -19.21 25.76 -14.40
N ALA A 42 -19.11 27.09 -14.40
CA ALA A 42 -17.85 27.82 -14.27
C ALA A 42 -17.98 28.94 -13.23
N GLY A 43 -17.00 29.03 -12.34
CA GLY A 43 -16.96 30.08 -11.31
C GLY A 43 -16.71 31.46 -11.91
N ASP A 44 -17.27 32.49 -11.25
CA ASP A 44 -17.04 33.89 -11.63
C ASP A 44 -15.56 34.28 -11.47
N ALA A 45 -15.09 35.19 -12.32
CA ALA A 45 -13.74 35.71 -12.23
C ALA A 45 -13.54 36.49 -10.91
N LEU A 46 -12.72 35.94 -10.02
CA LEU A 46 -12.34 36.62 -8.78
C LEU A 46 -11.42 37.80 -9.10
N PHE A 47 -11.62 38.92 -8.42
CA PHE A 47 -10.73 40.09 -8.51
C PHE A 47 -9.28 39.69 -8.20
N ASP A 48 -8.41 39.78 -9.20
CA ASP A 48 -6.97 39.61 -9.03
C ASP A 48 -6.45 40.77 -8.19
N GLY A 49 -5.85 40.48 -7.04
CA GLY A 49 -5.30 41.51 -6.16
C GLY A 49 -4.20 42.28 -6.87
N SER A 50 -3.84 43.46 -6.35
CA SER A 50 -2.67 44.21 -6.85
C SER A 50 -1.43 43.31 -6.96
N GLN A 51 -0.74 43.35 -8.10
CA GLN A 51 0.52 42.62 -8.36
C GLN A 51 1.57 42.78 -7.25
N THR A 52 1.52 43.87 -6.49
CA THR A 52 2.43 44.18 -5.37
C THR A 52 2.23 43.27 -4.15
N LEU A 53 1.04 42.66 -4.01
CA LEU A 53 0.70 41.75 -2.92
C LEU A 53 0.79 40.27 -3.34
N THR A 54 1.08 40.02 -4.61
CA THR A 54 1.23 38.68 -5.18
C THR A 54 2.64 38.17 -4.90
N CYS A 55 2.75 37.16 -4.03
CA CYS A 55 4.05 36.56 -3.71
C CYS A 55 4.51 35.71 -4.91
N THR A 56 5.51 36.20 -5.66
CA THR A 56 6.04 35.52 -6.86
C THR A 56 7.04 34.40 -6.55
N GLY A 57 7.31 34.13 -5.27
CA GLY A 57 8.24 33.09 -4.83
C GLY A 57 8.26 32.89 -3.32
N ALA A 58 9.25 32.13 -2.83
CA ALA A 58 9.48 31.94 -1.41
C ALA A 58 10.29 33.11 -0.84
N LYS A 59 9.82 33.72 0.27
CA LYS A 59 10.57 34.77 0.98
C LYS A 59 11.85 34.17 1.55
N LEU A 60 13.03 34.64 1.12
CA LEU A 60 14.34 34.11 1.53
C LEU A 60 14.51 34.05 3.06
N MET A 61 14.08 35.08 3.78
CA MET A 61 14.14 35.10 5.26
C MET A 61 13.29 34.02 5.96
N LYS A 62 12.34 33.41 5.24
CA LYS A 62 11.41 32.40 5.78
C LYS A 62 11.57 31.04 5.09
N ILE A 63 12.48 30.93 4.13
CA ILE A 63 12.69 29.67 3.42
C ILE A 63 13.38 28.67 4.35
N THR A 64 12.87 27.45 4.36
CA THR A 64 13.54 26.31 5.01
C THR A 64 14.20 25.45 3.94
N GLN A 65 15.21 24.66 4.32
CA GLN A 65 15.81 23.68 3.41
C GLN A 65 14.75 22.73 2.83
N ALA A 66 13.78 22.30 3.65
CA ALA A 66 12.69 21.45 3.21
C ALA A 66 11.83 22.11 2.12
N LEU A 67 11.44 23.38 2.32
CA LEU A 67 10.68 24.15 1.34
C LEU A 67 11.48 24.38 0.05
N ALA A 68 12.76 24.73 0.16
CA ALA A 68 13.65 24.91 -0.98
C ALA A 68 13.80 23.61 -1.79
N TYR A 69 14.02 22.48 -1.10
CA TYR A 69 14.16 21.18 -1.73
C TYR A 69 12.87 20.73 -2.44
N GLN A 70 11.71 20.94 -1.80
CA GLN A 70 10.42 20.67 -2.41
C GLN A 70 10.23 21.49 -3.69
N ALA A 71 10.48 22.81 -3.64
CA ALA A 71 10.33 23.68 -4.80
C ALA A 71 11.27 23.28 -5.96
N ILE A 72 12.53 22.93 -5.66
CA ILE A 72 13.48 22.42 -6.66
C ILE A 72 12.98 21.11 -7.27
N ARG A 73 12.49 20.17 -6.45
CA ARG A 73 11.94 18.90 -6.91
C ARG A 73 10.75 19.11 -7.82
N GLU A 74 9.79 19.95 -7.43
CA GLU A 74 8.60 20.25 -8.24
C GLU A 74 8.98 20.88 -9.58
N ARG A 75 9.92 21.83 -9.59
CA ARG A 75 10.42 22.45 -10.82
C ARG A 75 11.08 21.43 -11.74
N LYS A 76 11.95 20.56 -11.20
CA LYS A 76 12.58 19.48 -11.96
C LYS A 76 11.52 18.53 -12.52
N LEU A 77 10.56 18.12 -11.69
CA LEU A 77 9.47 17.22 -12.10
C LEU A 77 8.62 17.83 -13.22
N ARG A 78 8.29 19.13 -13.13
CA ARG A 78 7.54 19.85 -14.17
C ARG A 78 8.32 19.92 -15.48
N LYS A 79 9.63 20.18 -15.42
CA LYS A 79 10.51 20.17 -16.60
C LYS A 79 10.53 18.79 -17.26
N GLU A 80 10.72 17.73 -16.45
CA GLU A 80 10.72 16.35 -16.94
C GLU A 80 9.38 15.96 -17.56
N ARG A 81 8.26 16.30 -16.91
CA ARG A 81 6.90 16.07 -17.46
C ARG A 81 6.66 16.81 -18.77
N LYS A 82 7.16 18.05 -18.91
CA LYS A 82 7.07 18.81 -20.16
C LYS A 82 7.89 18.16 -21.28
N LYS A 83 9.07 17.61 -20.95
CA LYS A 83 9.98 16.98 -21.91
C LYS A 83 9.52 15.59 -22.35
N ASN A 84 9.17 14.74 -21.38
CA ASN A 84 8.99 13.30 -21.59
C ASN A 84 7.52 12.86 -21.41
N GLY A 85 6.60 13.78 -21.10
CA GLY A 85 5.23 13.46 -20.77
C GLY A 85 5.08 12.75 -19.41
N PRO A 86 3.86 12.29 -19.08
CA PRO A 86 3.65 11.39 -17.95
C PRO A 86 4.30 10.03 -18.20
N ARG A 87 4.76 9.38 -17.14
CA ARG A 87 5.33 8.02 -17.23
C ARG A 87 4.21 7.02 -17.56
N ARG A 88 4.13 6.59 -18.82
CA ARG A 88 3.05 5.73 -19.33
C ARG A 88 2.76 4.51 -18.45
N ARG A 89 3.80 3.75 -18.07
CA ARG A 89 3.65 2.54 -17.23
C ARG A 89 3.11 2.84 -15.84
N THR A 90 3.53 3.96 -15.24
CA THR A 90 2.97 4.41 -13.96
C THR A 90 1.49 4.76 -14.08
N VAL A 91 1.10 5.46 -15.15
CA VAL A 91 -0.31 5.80 -15.40
C VAL A 91 -1.13 4.52 -15.59
N GLN A 92 -0.67 3.59 -16.42
CA GLN A 92 -1.33 2.30 -16.63
C GLN A 92 -1.54 1.52 -15.33
N ASN A 93 -0.52 1.47 -14.46
CA ASN A 93 -0.63 0.81 -13.17
C ASN A 93 -1.62 1.53 -12.24
N LEU A 94 -1.69 2.86 -12.25
CA LEU A 94 -2.70 3.61 -11.48
C LEU A 94 -4.12 3.37 -12.00
N GLU A 95 -4.33 3.27 -13.31
CA GLU A 95 -5.64 2.92 -13.88
C GLU A 95 -6.07 1.49 -13.51
N LYS A 96 -5.15 0.51 -13.53
CA LYS A 96 -5.41 -0.84 -13.02
C LYS A 96 -5.84 -0.82 -11.55
N VAL A 97 -5.19 0.00 -10.73
CA VAL A 97 -5.56 0.18 -9.32
C VAL A 97 -6.98 0.74 -9.20
N LYS A 98 -7.31 1.77 -9.95
CA LYS A 98 -8.65 2.37 -9.91
C LYS A 98 -9.72 1.34 -10.25
N ALA A 99 -9.57 0.65 -11.38
CA ALA A 99 -10.51 -0.35 -11.83
C ALA A 99 -10.72 -1.47 -10.79
N GLN A 100 -9.63 -2.06 -10.29
CA GLN A 100 -9.75 -3.19 -9.35
C GLN A 100 -10.21 -2.78 -7.95
N ILE A 101 -9.86 -1.58 -7.48
CA ILE A 101 -10.35 -1.08 -6.19
C ILE A 101 -11.84 -0.69 -6.28
N GLU A 102 -12.28 -0.16 -7.41
CA GLU A 102 -13.69 0.09 -7.67
C GLU A 102 -14.48 -1.21 -7.70
N GLU A 103 -13.99 -2.24 -8.40
CA GLU A 103 -14.58 -3.57 -8.44
C GLU A 103 -14.64 -4.23 -7.05
N THR A 104 -13.54 -4.19 -6.29
CA THR A 104 -13.44 -4.93 -5.01
C THR A 104 -14.12 -4.19 -3.84
N PHE A 105 -14.02 -2.86 -3.80
CA PHE A 105 -14.44 -2.06 -2.65
C PHE A 105 -15.54 -1.05 -2.96
N ASN A 106 -16.02 -0.96 -4.21
CA ASN A 106 -16.98 0.03 -4.67
C ASN A 106 -16.54 1.47 -4.36
N VAL A 107 -15.24 1.74 -4.54
CA VAL A 107 -14.62 3.05 -4.33
C VAL A 107 -13.77 3.36 -5.55
N ALA A 108 -14.01 4.53 -6.17
CA ALA A 108 -13.14 5.07 -7.21
C ALA A 108 -12.08 6.01 -6.59
N PRO A 109 -10.84 5.52 -6.31
CA PRO A 109 -9.82 6.35 -5.69
C PRO A 109 -9.18 7.32 -6.69
N LYS A 110 -8.87 8.54 -6.23
CA LYS A 110 -7.96 9.46 -6.94
C LYS A 110 -6.51 9.02 -6.78
N ASP A 111 -5.65 9.37 -7.74
CA ASP A 111 -4.21 9.06 -7.73
C ASP A 111 -3.54 9.44 -6.40
N GLU A 112 -3.87 10.61 -5.84
CA GLU A 112 -3.28 11.07 -4.58
C GLU A 112 -3.61 10.15 -3.41
N ARG A 113 -4.81 9.55 -3.42
CA ARG A 113 -5.23 8.59 -2.40
C ARG A 113 -4.43 7.29 -2.52
N ILE A 114 -4.20 6.82 -3.74
CA ILE A 114 -3.37 5.63 -4.02
C ILE A 114 -1.93 5.86 -3.53
N TRP A 115 -1.33 7.00 -3.87
CA TRP A 115 0.04 7.30 -3.42
C TRP A 115 0.16 7.45 -1.90
N LYS A 116 -0.85 8.02 -1.25
CA LYS A 116 -0.91 8.10 0.22
C LYS A 116 -1.09 6.72 0.85
N SER A 117 -1.89 5.84 0.24
CA SER A 117 -2.18 4.51 0.79
C SER A 117 -0.96 3.59 0.76
N ILE A 118 -0.08 3.68 -0.24
CA ILE A 118 1.21 2.96 -0.25
C ILE A 118 2.06 3.32 0.99
N ARG A 119 1.86 4.48 1.60
CA ARG A 119 2.56 4.91 2.82
C ARG A 119 1.85 4.53 4.12
N HIS A 120 0.74 3.80 4.05
CA HIS A 120 -0.10 3.49 5.19
C HIS A 120 0.67 2.76 6.30
N LYS A 121 0.34 3.08 7.56
CA LYS A 121 1.08 2.61 8.75
C LYS A 121 1.05 1.08 8.92
N ASP A 122 -0.01 0.44 8.44
CA ASP A 122 -0.20 -1.01 8.50
C ASP A 122 0.74 -1.80 7.59
N LEU A 123 1.38 -1.14 6.62
CA LEU A 123 2.30 -1.80 5.69
C LEU A 123 3.72 -1.79 6.28
N ALA A 124 4.43 -2.90 6.19
CA ALA A 124 5.85 -2.92 6.54
C ALA A 124 6.66 -2.00 5.60
N ARG A 125 7.74 -1.41 6.11
CA ARG A 125 8.58 -0.47 5.33
C ARG A 125 9.08 -1.08 4.02
N LYS A 126 9.45 -2.37 4.04
CA LYS A 126 9.85 -3.15 2.85
C LYS A 126 8.74 -3.19 1.80
N ALA A 127 7.50 -3.50 2.22
CA ALA A 127 6.33 -3.55 1.35
C ALA A 127 6.01 -2.17 0.75
N ARG A 128 6.10 -1.07 1.54
CA ARG A 128 5.85 0.29 1.01
C ARG A 128 6.81 0.66 -0.11
N ASN A 129 8.09 0.33 0.04
CA ASN A 129 9.10 0.58 -0.98
C ASN A 129 8.88 -0.31 -2.20
N PHE A 130 8.57 -1.58 -1.98
CA PHE A 130 8.21 -2.53 -3.03
C PHE A 130 7.02 -2.03 -3.85
N LEU A 131 5.87 -1.75 -3.21
CA LEU A 131 4.68 -1.25 -3.91
C LEU A 131 4.98 0.03 -4.70
N TRP A 132 5.74 0.98 -4.12
CA TRP A 132 6.14 2.20 -4.84
C TRP A 132 6.95 1.89 -6.11
N MET A 133 7.90 0.94 -6.03
CA MET A 133 8.69 0.49 -7.18
C MET A 133 7.83 -0.22 -8.21
N VAL A 134 6.89 -1.08 -7.79
CA VAL A 134 5.94 -1.77 -8.66
C VAL A 134 5.02 -0.77 -9.36
N THR A 135 4.44 0.20 -8.65
CA THR A 135 3.60 1.24 -9.27
C THR A 135 4.35 2.01 -10.34
N HIS A 136 5.65 2.27 -10.14
CA HIS A 136 6.48 2.93 -11.13
C HIS A 136 7.03 2.02 -12.23
N ASP A 137 6.81 0.71 -12.14
CA ASP A 137 7.46 -0.30 -12.97
C ASP A 137 8.99 -0.12 -13.03
N ALA A 138 9.59 0.00 -11.84
CA ALA A 138 10.99 0.37 -11.67
C ALA A 138 11.93 -0.84 -11.44
N TYR A 139 11.39 -2.05 -11.38
CA TYR A 139 12.20 -3.28 -11.30
C TYR A 139 12.70 -3.70 -12.69
N MET A 140 13.91 -4.27 -12.73
CA MET A 140 14.45 -4.88 -13.96
C MET A 140 13.77 -6.24 -14.19
N ALA A 141 12.62 -6.21 -14.86
CA ALA A 141 11.78 -7.36 -15.17
C ALA A 141 11.10 -7.19 -16.55
N GLY A 142 10.69 -8.31 -17.15
CA GLY A 142 10.00 -8.37 -18.44
C GLY A 142 10.70 -7.56 -19.53
N SER A 143 9.93 -6.68 -20.18
CA SER A 143 10.41 -5.85 -21.31
C SER A 143 11.59 -4.91 -20.98
N HIS A 144 11.93 -4.69 -19.70
CA HIS A 144 13.15 -3.93 -19.36
C HIS A 144 14.44 -4.65 -19.77
N TRP A 145 14.41 -5.98 -19.88
CA TRP A 145 15.54 -6.77 -20.36
C TRP A 145 15.66 -6.78 -21.89
N GLN A 146 14.61 -6.43 -22.62
CA GLN A 146 14.55 -6.45 -24.10
C GLN A 146 15.12 -5.18 -24.76
N ARG A 147 16.00 -4.45 -24.06
CA ARG A 147 16.60 -3.23 -24.63
C ARG A 147 17.61 -3.61 -25.70
N GLN A 148 17.58 -2.90 -26.82
CA GLN A 148 18.43 -3.20 -27.99
C GLN A 148 19.93 -3.22 -27.68
N ASN A 149 20.38 -2.48 -26.66
CA ASN A 149 21.77 -2.40 -26.26
C ASN A 149 22.21 -3.51 -25.28
N PHE A 150 21.33 -4.44 -24.91
CA PHE A 150 21.67 -5.59 -24.06
C PHE A 150 22.06 -6.81 -24.90
N SER A 151 23.00 -7.61 -24.40
CA SER A 151 23.38 -8.89 -25.03
C SER A 151 22.20 -9.87 -25.07
N SER A 152 22.23 -10.83 -26.00
CA SER A 152 21.18 -11.86 -26.12
C SER A 152 20.96 -12.62 -24.80
N GLU A 153 22.04 -12.98 -24.11
CA GLU A 153 22.01 -13.64 -22.80
C GLU A 153 21.26 -12.82 -21.73
N LEU A 154 21.35 -11.48 -21.78
CA LEU A 154 20.61 -10.60 -20.87
C LEU A 154 19.15 -10.46 -21.29
N GLN A 155 18.87 -10.44 -22.60
CA GLN A 155 17.51 -10.36 -23.13
C GLN A 155 16.69 -11.62 -22.82
N GLU A 156 17.33 -12.79 -22.73
CA GLU A 156 16.69 -14.06 -22.30
C GLU A 156 16.05 -13.96 -20.91
N ARG A 157 16.52 -13.03 -20.04
CA ARG A 157 15.92 -12.77 -18.72
C ARG A 157 14.57 -12.07 -18.78
N ALA A 158 14.11 -11.66 -19.95
CA ALA A 158 12.81 -11.04 -20.14
C ALA A 158 11.66 -12.05 -20.00
N THR A 159 11.93 -13.33 -20.28
CA THR A 159 10.93 -14.40 -20.34
C THR A 159 11.12 -15.39 -19.21
N CYS A 160 10.02 -15.87 -18.66
CA CYS A 160 10.02 -16.87 -17.60
C CYS A 160 10.44 -18.24 -18.18
N LYS A 161 11.37 -18.93 -17.52
CA LYS A 161 11.81 -20.27 -17.98
C LYS A 161 10.79 -21.39 -17.72
N HIS A 162 9.73 -21.14 -16.95
CA HIS A 162 8.75 -22.15 -16.59
C HIS A 162 7.56 -22.20 -17.57
N ASP A 163 7.07 -21.02 -17.99
CA ASP A 163 5.87 -20.89 -18.83
C ASP A 163 6.11 -20.11 -20.12
N GLY A 164 7.33 -19.60 -20.35
CA GLY A 164 7.70 -18.86 -21.56
C GLY A 164 7.08 -17.47 -21.70
N GLN A 165 6.27 -17.03 -20.74
CA GLN A 165 5.61 -15.72 -20.79
C GLN A 165 6.60 -14.60 -20.47
N LEU A 166 6.23 -13.36 -20.82
CA LEU A 166 7.01 -12.19 -20.42
C LEU A 166 6.99 -12.06 -18.88
N GLU A 167 8.16 -12.14 -18.25
CA GLU A 167 8.29 -12.17 -16.80
C GLU A 167 8.27 -10.76 -16.20
N ASP A 168 7.14 -10.07 -16.31
CA ASP A 168 6.89 -8.77 -15.69
C ASP A 168 6.29 -8.88 -14.27
N MET A 169 6.06 -7.73 -13.61
CA MET A 169 5.54 -7.73 -12.24
C MET A 169 4.12 -8.30 -12.12
N GLU A 170 3.31 -8.26 -13.18
CA GLU A 170 1.97 -8.85 -13.16
C GLU A 170 2.11 -10.37 -13.21
N HIS A 171 2.84 -10.87 -14.21
CA HIS A 171 3.11 -12.30 -14.36
C HIS A 171 3.70 -12.93 -13.09
N ILE A 172 4.76 -12.33 -12.54
CA ILE A 172 5.44 -12.83 -11.33
C ILE A 172 4.48 -12.94 -10.15
N LEU A 173 3.57 -11.97 -9.99
CA LEU A 173 2.73 -11.88 -8.80
C LEU A 173 1.41 -12.62 -8.94
N THR A 174 0.89 -12.84 -10.16
CA THR A 174 -0.51 -13.27 -10.33
C THR A 174 -0.71 -14.50 -11.20
N SER A 175 0.24 -14.86 -12.07
CA SER A 175 -0.01 -15.91 -13.09
C SER A 175 1.18 -16.82 -13.41
N CYS A 176 2.35 -16.64 -12.79
CA CYS A 176 3.48 -17.53 -13.01
C CYS A 176 3.16 -18.98 -12.61
N GLU A 177 3.56 -19.94 -13.46
CA GLU A 177 3.33 -21.38 -13.24
C GLU A 177 4.26 -22.01 -12.19
N SER A 178 5.33 -21.32 -11.81
CA SER A 178 6.16 -21.77 -10.70
C SER A 178 5.35 -21.77 -9.39
N PRO A 179 5.48 -22.79 -8.51
CA PRO A 179 4.56 -23.03 -7.39
C PRO A 179 4.42 -21.84 -6.42
N GLY A 180 5.44 -21.00 -6.30
CA GLY A 180 5.53 -19.92 -5.31
C GLY A 180 4.30 -19.03 -5.19
N GLN A 181 3.80 -18.48 -6.30
CA GLN A 181 2.70 -17.51 -6.25
C GLN A 181 1.35 -18.17 -5.93
N THR A 182 1.06 -19.32 -6.56
CA THR A 182 -0.20 -20.05 -6.35
C THR A 182 -0.35 -20.51 -4.91
N VAL A 183 0.71 -21.12 -4.34
CA VAL A 183 0.70 -21.62 -2.96
C VAL A 183 0.47 -20.46 -1.97
N ILE A 184 1.18 -19.34 -2.15
CA ILE A 184 1.06 -18.18 -1.26
C ILE A 184 -0.34 -17.56 -1.32
N TRP A 185 -0.95 -17.45 -2.50
CA TRP A 185 -2.30 -16.90 -2.62
C TRP A 185 -3.36 -17.82 -2.05
N GLU A 186 -3.20 -19.14 -2.17
CA GLU A 186 -4.13 -20.09 -1.55
C GLU A 186 -4.04 -20.05 -0.02
N LEU A 187 -2.84 -19.93 0.55
CA LEU A 187 -2.65 -19.71 1.99
C LEU A 187 -3.31 -18.40 2.47
N ALA A 188 -3.10 -17.31 1.73
CA ALA A 188 -3.70 -16.02 2.06
C ALA A 188 -5.23 -16.06 2.00
N LYS A 189 -5.79 -16.72 0.98
CA LYS A 189 -7.23 -16.97 0.82
C LYS A 189 -7.80 -17.78 1.98
N ASN A 190 -7.14 -18.86 2.36
CA ASN A 190 -7.59 -19.72 3.46
C ASN A 190 -7.62 -18.97 4.79
N LEU A 191 -6.60 -18.16 5.05
CA LEU A 191 -6.56 -17.32 6.25
C LEU A 191 -7.61 -16.21 6.21
N TRP A 192 -7.85 -15.59 5.05
CA TRP A 192 -8.91 -14.60 4.87
C TRP A 192 -10.30 -15.16 5.15
N LYS A 193 -10.62 -16.34 4.59
CA LYS A 193 -11.91 -17.01 4.77
C LYS A 193 -12.19 -17.41 6.22
N LYS A 194 -11.15 -17.72 7.00
CA LYS A 194 -11.29 -17.96 8.44
C LYS A 194 -11.68 -16.69 9.21
N LYS A 195 -11.22 -15.52 8.75
CA LYS A 195 -11.47 -14.23 9.43
C LYS A 195 -12.77 -13.56 9.03
N SER A 196 -13.02 -13.48 7.73
CA SER A 196 -14.01 -12.57 7.15
C SER A 196 -15.00 -13.33 6.29
N GLU A 197 -16.27 -12.95 6.41
CA GLU A 197 -17.35 -13.43 5.56
C GLU A 197 -17.31 -12.82 4.15
N LYS A 198 -16.41 -11.87 3.93
CA LYS A 198 -16.23 -11.23 2.64
C LYS A 198 -15.63 -12.18 1.63
N GLU A 199 -16.19 -12.15 0.43
CA GLU A 199 -15.70 -12.92 -0.69
C GLU A 199 -14.21 -12.63 -0.94
N TRP A 200 -13.47 -13.70 -1.18
CA TRP A 200 -12.07 -13.61 -1.57
C TRP A 200 -11.99 -13.49 -3.09
N TYR A 201 -11.37 -12.42 -3.56
CA TYR A 201 -11.00 -12.27 -4.96
C TYR A 201 -9.48 -12.42 -5.10
N PRO A 202 -8.98 -13.33 -5.95
CA PRO A 202 -7.56 -13.41 -6.27
C PRO A 202 -7.05 -12.03 -6.71
N PRO A 203 -6.03 -11.47 -6.04
CA PRO A 203 -5.67 -10.08 -6.25
C PRO A 203 -4.87 -9.92 -7.54
N GLY A 204 -5.36 -9.12 -8.48
CA GLY A 204 -4.56 -8.66 -9.62
C GLY A 204 -3.54 -7.58 -9.22
N LEU A 205 -2.70 -7.16 -10.17
CA LEU A 205 -1.64 -6.17 -9.91
C LEU A 205 -2.18 -4.85 -9.31
N GLY A 206 -3.34 -4.39 -9.78
CA GLY A 206 -4.00 -3.18 -9.28
C GLY A 206 -4.47 -3.33 -7.83
N ALA A 207 -5.07 -4.46 -7.47
CA ALA A 207 -5.48 -4.77 -6.11
C ALA A 207 -4.28 -4.89 -5.16
N ILE A 208 -3.16 -5.45 -5.62
CA ILE A 208 -1.91 -5.53 -4.84
C ILE A 208 -1.35 -4.13 -4.57
N ILE A 209 -1.19 -3.30 -5.62
CA ILE A 209 -0.70 -1.92 -5.47
C ILE A 209 -1.66 -1.09 -4.59
N GLY A 210 -2.96 -1.28 -4.80
CA GLY A 210 -4.04 -0.55 -4.15
C GLY A 210 -4.51 -1.13 -2.83
N ALA A 211 -3.87 -2.18 -2.29
CA ALA A 211 -4.39 -2.95 -1.15
C ALA A 211 -4.74 -2.10 0.08
N ALA A 212 -4.03 -1.00 0.28
CA ALA A 212 -4.23 -0.06 1.38
C ALA A 212 -5.25 1.06 1.11
N THR A 213 -5.82 1.10 -0.09
CA THR A 213 -6.74 2.15 -0.54
C THR A 213 -8.19 1.86 -0.13
N GLY A 214 -8.58 0.59 -0.24
CA GLY A 214 -9.89 0.07 0.11
C GLY A 214 -10.09 -0.12 1.62
N GLU A 215 -11.35 -0.29 1.99
CA GLU A 215 -11.77 -0.62 3.34
C GLU A 215 -12.86 -1.67 3.28
N VAL A 216 -12.78 -2.63 4.18
CA VAL A 216 -13.77 -3.69 4.32
C VAL A 216 -14.94 -3.15 5.13
N THR A 217 -16.15 -3.25 4.60
CA THR A 217 -17.39 -2.78 5.22
C THR A 217 -18.33 -3.93 5.46
N ASN A 218 -19.16 -3.90 6.50
CA ASN A 218 -20.22 -4.88 6.68
C ASN A 218 -21.33 -4.66 5.62
N ASN A 219 -21.83 -5.73 4.99
CA ASN A 219 -22.79 -5.66 3.88
C ASN A 219 -24.13 -5.05 4.31
N GLU A 220 -24.61 -5.37 5.52
CA GLU A 220 -25.93 -4.95 6.01
C GLU A 220 -25.91 -3.52 6.54
N THR A 221 -24.86 -3.18 7.30
CA THR A 221 -24.79 -1.90 8.02
C THR A 221 -23.98 -0.83 7.28
N GLY A 222 -23.21 -1.21 6.26
CA GLY A 222 -22.25 -0.34 5.58
C GLY A 222 -21.08 0.13 6.45
N LYS A 223 -21.00 -0.30 7.71
CA LYS A 223 -19.98 0.15 8.66
C LYS A 223 -18.64 -0.50 8.36
N ARG A 224 -17.57 0.28 8.49
CA ARG A 224 -16.19 -0.20 8.33
C ARG A 224 -15.88 -1.26 9.38
N ILE A 225 -15.15 -2.29 8.98
CA ILE A 225 -14.61 -3.36 9.83
C ILE A 225 -13.09 -3.16 9.91
N PRO A 226 -12.56 -2.46 10.92
CA PRO A 226 -11.15 -2.07 10.96
C PRO A 226 -10.20 -3.26 11.06
N GLY A 227 -10.60 -4.33 11.77
CA GLY A 227 -9.82 -5.55 11.93
C GLY A 227 -9.56 -6.24 10.58
N ASP A 228 -10.63 -6.55 9.85
CA ASP A 228 -10.62 -7.17 8.53
C ASP A 228 -9.90 -6.29 7.50
N THR A 229 -10.19 -4.98 7.49
CA THR A 229 -9.50 -4.02 6.62
C THR A 229 -7.99 -4.08 6.82
N ARG A 230 -7.55 -4.11 8.08
CA ARG A 230 -6.13 -4.18 8.41
C ARG A 230 -5.53 -5.53 8.05
N LEU A 231 -6.24 -6.63 8.30
CA LEU A 231 -5.78 -7.97 7.93
C LEU A 231 -5.62 -8.09 6.41
N TRP A 232 -6.60 -7.65 5.62
CA TRP A 232 -6.54 -7.62 4.15
C TRP A 232 -5.27 -6.94 3.67
N ARG A 233 -5.00 -5.73 4.18
CA ARG A 233 -3.80 -4.96 3.84
C ARG A 233 -2.51 -5.73 4.12
N ILE A 234 -2.45 -6.40 5.27
CA ILE A 234 -1.29 -7.21 5.66
C ILE A 234 -1.13 -8.40 4.73
N LEU A 235 -2.18 -9.20 4.55
CA LEU A 235 -2.15 -10.41 3.74
C LEU A 235 -1.74 -10.11 2.31
N ILE A 236 -2.39 -9.17 1.64
CA ILE A 236 -2.10 -8.87 0.23
C ILE A 236 -0.67 -8.36 0.07
N THR A 237 -0.23 -7.44 0.92
CA THR A 237 1.07 -6.75 0.72
C THR A 237 2.27 -7.58 1.17
N GLU A 238 2.16 -8.35 2.25
CA GLU A 238 3.22 -9.24 2.70
C GLU A 238 3.34 -10.45 1.77
N SER A 239 2.22 -11.05 1.34
CA SER A 239 2.21 -12.15 0.36
C SER A 239 2.84 -11.73 -0.97
N ALA A 240 2.43 -10.61 -1.56
CA ALA A 240 3.01 -10.13 -2.82
C ALA A 240 4.52 -9.85 -2.69
N TYR A 241 4.94 -9.27 -1.57
CA TYR A 241 6.36 -9.04 -1.33
C TYR A 241 7.14 -10.36 -1.20
N LEU A 242 6.59 -11.36 -0.52
CA LEU A 242 7.22 -12.68 -0.39
C LEU A 242 7.32 -13.39 -1.74
N ILE A 243 6.28 -13.36 -2.56
CA ILE A 243 6.30 -13.91 -3.93
C ILE A 243 7.45 -13.30 -4.73
N TRP A 244 7.56 -11.96 -4.72
CA TRP A 244 8.67 -11.26 -5.37
C TRP A 244 10.04 -11.67 -4.80
N ALA A 245 10.18 -11.73 -3.47
CA ALA A 245 11.43 -12.11 -2.82
C ALA A 245 11.86 -13.54 -3.17
N LEU A 246 10.93 -14.49 -3.14
CA LEU A 246 11.16 -15.88 -3.55
C LEU A 246 11.56 -15.94 -5.02
N ARG A 247 10.85 -15.24 -5.92
CA ARG A 247 11.24 -15.17 -7.33
C ARG A 247 12.66 -14.64 -7.50
N CYS A 248 13.03 -13.57 -6.81
CA CYS A 248 14.38 -13.02 -6.86
C CYS A 248 15.44 -14.03 -6.40
N GLU A 249 15.22 -14.69 -5.26
CA GLU A 249 16.13 -15.72 -4.75
C GLU A 249 16.24 -16.89 -5.72
N ARG A 250 15.11 -17.35 -6.26
CA ARG A 250 15.03 -18.42 -7.27
C ARG A 250 15.89 -18.10 -8.48
N VAL A 251 15.63 -16.97 -9.14
CA VAL A 251 16.26 -16.57 -10.40
C VAL A 251 17.74 -16.20 -10.22
N ILE A 252 18.10 -15.55 -9.10
CA ILE A 252 19.45 -14.98 -8.93
C ILE A 252 20.40 -15.94 -8.21
N ALA A 253 19.92 -16.67 -7.19
CA ALA A 253 20.79 -17.46 -6.31
C ALA A 253 20.63 -18.98 -6.47
N LYS A 254 19.55 -19.45 -7.10
CA LYS A 254 19.21 -20.88 -7.20
C LYS A 254 19.11 -21.39 -8.63
N ASP A 255 19.74 -20.70 -9.57
CA ASP A 255 19.71 -21.03 -11.02
C ASP A 255 18.30 -21.30 -11.57
N ASN A 256 17.34 -20.51 -11.07
CA ASN A 256 15.92 -20.62 -11.36
C ASN A 256 15.25 -21.97 -10.98
N THR A 257 15.82 -22.73 -10.05
CA THR A 257 15.24 -23.99 -9.53
C THR A 257 14.03 -23.70 -8.63
N PRO A 258 12.83 -24.24 -8.89
CA PRO A 258 11.66 -24.03 -8.04
C PRO A 258 11.89 -24.49 -6.59
N PHE A 259 11.34 -23.74 -5.64
CA PHE A 259 11.26 -24.16 -4.24
C PHE A 259 10.19 -25.25 -4.09
N SER A 260 10.34 -26.11 -3.07
CA SER A 260 9.27 -27.04 -2.69
C SER A 260 8.10 -26.28 -2.07
N GLU A 261 6.89 -26.83 -2.21
CA GLU A 261 5.69 -26.25 -1.61
C GLU A 261 5.84 -26.12 -0.09
N GLU A 262 6.36 -27.15 0.59
CA GLU A 262 6.62 -27.10 2.03
C GLU A 262 7.54 -25.94 2.44
N GLU A 263 8.60 -25.66 1.67
CA GLU A 263 9.47 -24.53 1.96
C GLU A 263 8.73 -23.20 1.78
N ILE A 264 7.93 -23.06 0.73
CA ILE A 264 7.13 -21.86 0.46
C ILE A 264 6.12 -21.63 1.59
N GLU A 265 5.38 -22.66 1.99
CA GLU A 265 4.41 -22.61 3.09
C GLU A 265 5.07 -22.19 4.40
N ASN A 266 6.19 -22.83 4.76
CA ASN A 266 6.91 -22.54 5.99
C ASN A 266 7.41 -21.09 6.04
N ARG A 267 7.92 -20.58 4.91
CA ARG A 267 8.37 -19.19 4.80
C ARG A 267 7.20 -18.20 4.90
N TRP A 268 6.05 -18.52 4.31
CA TRP A 268 4.86 -17.67 4.41
C TRP A 268 4.30 -17.64 5.84
N TRP A 269 4.16 -18.80 6.49
CA TRP A 269 3.71 -18.88 7.87
C TRP A 269 4.64 -18.15 8.83
N LYS A 270 5.96 -18.33 8.66
CA LYS A 270 6.96 -17.58 9.44
C LYS A 270 6.79 -16.08 9.29
N MET A 271 6.56 -15.58 8.07
CA MET A 271 6.35 -14.16 7.81
C MET A 271 5.08 -13.61 8.50
N ILE A 272 3.96 -14.35 8.44
CA ILE A 272 2.70 -13.96 9.09
C ILE A 272 2.83 -13.98 10.61
N ASP A 273 3.47 -15.01 11.16
CA ASP A 273 3.75 -15.11 12.60
C ASP A 273 4.67 -13.98 13.10
N GLU A 274 5.75 -13.68 12.38
CA GLU A 274 6.62 -12.54 12.70
C GLU A 274 5.85 -11.20 12.66
N ARG A 275 4.92 -11.06 11.72
CA ARG A 275 4.06 -9.88 11.61
C ARG A 275 3.12 -9.75 12.80
N PHE A 276 2.48 -10.83 13.21
CA PHE A 276 1.69 -10.86 14.44
C PHE A 276 2.55 -10.50 15.65
N LYS A 277 3.71 -11.14 15.83
CA LYS A 277 4.59 -10.92 16.99
C LYS A 277 5.05 -9.48 17.08
N LEU A 278 5.24 -8.83 15.93
CA LEU A 278 5.49 -7.39 15.88
C LEU A 278 4.27 -6.59 16.35
N ASP A 279 3.07 -6.89 15.84
CA ASP A 279 1.84 -6.20 16.24
C ASP A 279 1.56 -6.33 17.73
N ALA A 280 1.69 -7.54 18.29
CA ALA A 280 1.53 -7.81 19.71
C ALA A 280 2.51 -6.99 20.55
N ARG A 281 3.81 -7.02 20.21
CA ARG A 281 4.83 -6.19 20.88
C ARG A 281 4.50 -4.71 20.82
N MET A 282 4.01 -4.22 19.68
CA MET A 282 3.68 -2.80 19.47
C MET A 282 2.48 -2.33 20.29
N THR A 283 1.73 -3.20 20.97
CA THR A 283 0.69 -2.80 21.93
C THR A 283 1.24 -2.31 23.27
N SER A 284 2.52 -2.60 23.57
CA SER A 284 3.14 -2.25 24.83
C SER A 284 3.16 -0.73 25.08
N LYS A 285 2.78 -0.32 26.29
CA LYS A 285 2.78 1.09 26.74
C LYS A 285 4.15 1.77 26.62
N LYS A 286 5.25 1.01 26.56
CA LYS A 286 6.62 1.54 26.36
C LYS A 286 6.81 2.32 25.05
N TYR A 287 5.90 2.15 24.09
CA TYR A 287 5.92 2.86 22.82
C TYR A 287 5.07 4.15 22.83
N GLU A 288 4.43 4.49 23.96
CA GLU A 288 3.67 5.73 24.16
C GLU A 288 2.70 6.02 23.01
N HIS A 289 2.80 7.20 22.38
CA HIS A 289 1.99 7.65 21.25
C HIS A 289 2.20 6.82 19.96
N LYS A 290 3.24 5.96 19.91
CA LYS A 290 3.49 5.02 18.81
C LYS A 290 2.94 3.62 19.10
N ALA A 291 2.44 3.37 20.30
CA ALA A 291 1.81 2.10 20.64
C ALA A 291 0.56 1.89 19.77
N MET A 292 0.37 0.65 19.34
CA MET A 292 -0.84 0.25 18.63
C MET A 292 -1.98 0.02 19.61
N PRO A 293 -3.22 0.44 19.27
CA PRO A 293 -4.38 0.13 20.09
C PRO A 293 -4.56 -1.38 20.21
N ARG A 294 -4.61 -1.88 21.44
CA ARG A 294 -4.74 -3.31 21.72
C ARG A 294 -5.96 -3.94 21.03
N LYS A 295 -7.13 -3.29 21.18
CA LYS A 295 -8.39 -3.69 20.53
C LYS A 295 -8.27 -3.80 19.00
N LEU A 296 -7.41 -2.99 18.36
CA LEU A 296 -7.19 -3.11 16.91
C LEU A 296 -6.42 -4.39 16.58
N VAL A 297 -5.38 -4.72 17.35
CA VAL A 297 -4.59 -5.95 17.17
C VAL A 297 -5.45 -7.19 17.43
N GLU A 298 -6.19 -7.21 18.53
CA GLU A 298 -7.21 -8.23 18.83
C GLU A 298 -8.16 -8.38 17.64
N ASN A 299 -8.80 -7.29 17.20
CA ASN A 299 -9.75 -7.36 16.09
C ASN A 299 -9.11 -7.80 14.76
N THR A 300 -7.82 -7.54 14.53
CA THR A 300 -7.13 -8.04 13.33
C THR A 300 -6.92 -9.56 13.38
N TRP A 301 -6.49 -10.09 14.52
CA TRP A 301 -5.99 -11.47 14.61
C TRP A 301 -6.92 -12.46 15.31
N LYS A 302 -7.99 -11.99 15.97
CA LYS A 302 -9.03 -12.84 16.57
C LYS A 302 -9.64 -13.77 15.52
N GLY A 303 -9.85 -15.03 15.86
CA GLY A 303 -10.35 -16.10 14.99
C GLY A 303 -9.27 -16.78 14.15
N LEU A 304 -8.00 -16.41 14.32
CA LEU A 304 -6.87 -16.93 13.52
C LEU A 304 -5.77 -17.58 14.35
N LEU A 305 -5.91 -17.58 15.67
CA LEU A 305 -4.93 -18.15 16.58
C LEU A 305 -5.18 -19.64 16.75
N HIS A 306 -4.10 -20.38 17.04
CA HIS A 306 -4.26 -21.76 17.46
C HIS A 306 -4.92 -21.82 18.82
N ASP A 307 -5.83 -22.77 18.99
CA ASP A 307 -6.42 -23.10 20.29
C ASP A 307 -6.99 -21.87 21.02
N GLU A 308 -7.64 -20.97 20.26
CA GLU A 308 -8.09 -19.67 20.76
C GLU A 308 -9.09 -19.76 21.92
N GLU A 309 -9.84 -20.86 21.99
CA GLU A 309 -10.78 -21.15 23.08
C GLU A 309 -10.08 -21.33 24.44
N ASN A 310 -8.83 -21.78 24.43
CA ASN A 310 -8.01 -21.98 25.62
C ASN A 310 -7.05 -20.82 25.91
N LEU A 311 -7.05 -19.78 25.06
CA LEU A 311 -6.25 -18.59 25.28
C LEU A 311 -6.91 -17.68 26.32
N PRO A 312 -6.13 -17.09 27.25
CA PRO A 312 -6.68 -16.10 28.15
C PRO A 312 -7.13 -14.87 27.37
N GLU A 313 -8.06 -14.13 27.97
CA GLU A 313 -8.62 -12.89 27.40
C GLU A 313 -7.54 -11.83 27.08
N ASP A 314 -6.34 -11.95 27.67
CA ASP A 314 -5.14 -11.15 27.40
C ASP A 314 -4.00 -11.91 26.70
N TRP A 315 -4.33 -12.64 25.64
CA TRP A 315 -3.34 -13.42 24.89
C TRP A 315 -2.26 -12.59 24.18
N ILE A 316 -2.48 -11.29 23.97
CA ILE A 316 -1.52 -10.41 23.27
C ILE A 316 -0.17 -10.33 24.00
N ASN A 317 -0.16 -10.47 25.33
CA ASN A 317 1.06 -10.35 26.14
C ASN A 317 1.73 -11.70 26.42
N LEU A 318 1.12 -12.82 26.01
CA LEU A 318 1.73 -14.14 26.15
C LEU A 318 2.80 -14.33 25.07
N ALA A 319 4.05 -14.48 25.51
CA ALA A 319 5.13 -14.91 24.64
C ALA A 319 4.87 -16.35 24.20
N GLY A 320 4.65 -16.58 22.90
CA GLY A 320 4.63 -17.94 22.32
C GLY A 320 3.30 -18.47 21.78
N VAL A 321 2.24 -17.64 21.69
CA VAL A 321 0.88 -18.07 21.31
C VAL A 321 0.71 -18.57 19.85
N LEU A 322 1.74 -18.42 19.01
CA LEU A 322 1.65 -18.73 17.57
C LEU A 322 2.60 -19.80 17.07
N VAL A 323 3.07 -20.68 17.95
CA VAL A 323 3.64 -21.95 17.49
C VAL A 323 2.49 -22.90 17.17
N GLY A 324 1.68 -22.57 16.15
CA GLY A 324 0.52 -23.39 15.86
C GLY A 324 -0.50 -22.85 14.88
N ILE A 325 -0.19 -21.92 13.95
CA ILE A 325 -1.15 -21.78 12.84
C ILE A 325 -1.14 -23.10 12.05
N GLU A 326 -2.03 -24.00 12.46
CA GLU A 326 -2.46 -25.28 11.94
C GLU A 326 -1.65 -25.85 10.76
N GLN A 327 -0.34 -26.04 10.92
CA GLN A 327 0.39 -26.99 10.09
C GLN A 327 -0.28 -28.37 10.18
N ASP A 328 -0.93 -28.68 11.30
CA ASP A 328 -1.56 -29.97 11.56
C ASP A 328 -2.95 -30.18 10.94
N SER A 329 -3.76 -29.16 10.63
CA SER A 329 -5.06 -29.42 9.95
C SER A 329 -4.91 -29.62 8.46
N ILE A 330 -3.96 -28.90 7.83
CA ILE A 330 -3.59 -29.13 6.44
C ILE A 330 -2.84 -30.46 6.30
N ARG A 331 -2.00 -30.83 7.27
CA ARG A 331 -1.32 -32.15 7.27
C ARG A 331 -2.26 -33.32 7.56
N LYS A 332 -3.36 -33.14 8.28
CA LYS A 332 -4.29 -34.26 8.62
C LYS A 332 -5.08 -34.81 7.42
N THR A 333 -5.13 -34.12 6.29
CA THR A 333 -5.65 -34.66 5.03
C THR A 333 -4.60 -35.42 4.19
N GLY A 334 -3.33 -35.50 4.63
CA GLY A 334 -2.25 -36.24 3.98
C GLY A 334 -1.45 -37.11 4.96
N CYS A 335 -1.69 -38.41 4.94
CA CYS A 335 -1.24 -39.38 5.95
C CYS A 335 0.30 -39.57 6.10
N ARG A 336 0.73 -39.70 7.37
CA ARG A 336 1.85 -40.46 7.99
C ARG A 336 3.35 -40.09 7.77
N GLU A 337 3.95 -39.68 8.90
CA GLU A 337 5.13 -40.30 9.57
C GLU A 337 6.55 -40.08 8.96
N ARG A 338 7.33 -39.15 9.53
CA ARG A 338 8.60 -39.46 10.24
C ARG A 338 9.33 -38.24 10.83
N ARG A 339 9.99 -38.51 11.97
CA ARG A 339 10.85 -37.63 12.78
C ARG A 339 12.17 -37.27 12.08
N GLY A 340 12.70 -36.05 12.33
CA GLY A 340 14.14 -35.82 12.20
C GLY A 340 14.63 -34.37 12.12
N ARG A 341 15.10 -33.85 13.27
CA ARG A 341 16.28 -32.94 13.45
C ARG A 341 16.31 -31.57 12.72
N LEU A 342 16.03 -30.51 13.49
CA LEU A 342 16.35 -29.11 13.17
C LEU A 342 17.87 -28.89 13.18
N ALA A 343 18.42 -28.36 12.07
CA ALA A 343 19.75 -27.76 12.03
C ALA A 343 19.61 -26.25 11.87
N LEU A 344 20.17 -25.50 12.80
CA LEU A 344 20.29 -24.03 12.78
C LEU A 344 21.32 -23.63 11.72
N MET A 345 20.94 -22.72 10.81
CA MET A 345 21.91 -21.93 10.05
C MET A 345 21.52 -20.45 10.10
N THR A 346 22.53 -19.67 10.47
CA THR A 346 22.51 -18.25 10.83
C THR A 346 22.54 -17.32 9.63
N ASP A 347 22.02 -16.12 9.86
CA ASP A 347 22.00 -14.94 8.99
C ASP A 347 23.31 -14.63 8.27
N SER A 348 23.19 -14.33 6.97
CA SER A 348 24.09 -13.39 6.29
C SER A 348 23.44 -12.82 5.03
N PHE A 349 22.76 -11.67 5.15
CA PHE A 349 22.48 -10.80 4.00
C PHE A 349 22.68 -9.33 4.38
N ARG A 350 23.94 -8.86 4.24
CA ARG A 350 24.27 -7.47 3.93
C ARG A 350 24.96 -7.48 2.58
N GLY A 351 24.27 -7.02 1.54
CA GLY A 351 24.81 -6.89 0.19
C GLY A 351 24.46 -5.52 -0.39
N ASN A 352 25.50 -4.74 -0.64
CA ASN A 352 25.47 -3.39 -1.19
C ASN A 352 24.82 -3.35 -2.57
N TRP A 353 23.89 -2.42 -2.77
CA TRP A 353 23.36 -2.08 -4.09
C TRP A 353 24.31 -1.09 -4.76
N ALA A 354 25.02 -1.57 -5.79
CA ALA A 354 25.84 -0.75 -6.66
C ALA A 354 24.95 0.19 -7.49
N THR A 355 25.17 1.49 -7.34
CA THR A 355 24.69 2.53 -8.25
C THR A 355 25.41 2.43 -9.60
N PRO A 356 24.73 2.56 -10.75
CA PRO A 356 25.43 2.74 -12.02
C PRO A 356 26.06 4.13 -12.05
N VAL A 357 27.36 4.15 -12.34
CA VAL A 357 28.12 5.36 -12.65
C VAL A 357 27.66 5.86 -14.04
N ARG A 358 27.12 7.09 -14.01
CA ARG A 358 26.87 8.08 -15.08
C ARG A 358 26.34 7.64 -16.44
#